data_AF-X1UZQ8-F1
#
_entry.id   AF-X1UZQ8-F1
#
_cell.length_a   1.000
_cell.length_b   1.000
_cell.length_c   1.000
_cell.angle_alpha   90.00
_cell.angle_beta   90.00
_cell.angle_gamma   90.00
#
_symmetry.space_group_name_H-M   'P 1'
#
loop_
_entity.id
_entity.type
_entity.pdbx_description
1 polymer ?
#
loop_
_entity_poly.entity_id
_entity_poly.type
_entity_poly.pdbx_seq_one_letter_code
_entity_poly.pdbx_strand_id
1 'polypeptide(L)'
;MPYYMYVSISGEDRILIFTVDPETGRLESQGDVAVTGGPAPLVIDPERRFLYVGRRGAREISSYRIDWSTGGLSLIGEVSLESDPCYLATDRKGRFLLSAHYGAGKIAVHPIGDDGAVGTPPVEWLDTARGAHSI
;
A
#
# COMPACT_ATOMS: atom_id res chain seq x y z
N MET A 1 19.58 2.87 11.96
CA MET A 1 18.45 1.97 11.69
C MET A 1 18.57 1.51 10.25
N PRO A 2 18.33 0.23 9.95
CA PRO A 2 18.35 -0.26 8.58
C PRO A 2 17.26 0.41 7.74
N TYR A 3 17.53 0.60 6.45
CA TYR A 3 16.52 1.03 5.48
C TYR A 3 15.86 -0.23 4.92
N TYR A 4 14.53 -0.31 4.99
CA TYR A 4 13.79 -1.43 4.43
C TYR A 4 13.20 -1.08 3.05
N MET A 5 13.17 -2.08 2.17
CA MET A 5 12.50 -2.04 0.88
C MET A 5 11.49 -3.19 0.80
N TYR A 6 10.28 -2.87 0.33
CA TYR A 6 9.19 -3.82 0.16
C TYR A 6 8.90 -4.00 -1.33
N VAL A 7 8.74 -5.25 -1.78
CA VAL A 7 8.47 -5.57 -3.19
C VAL A 7 7.28 -6.51 -3.26
N SER A 8 6.18 -6.05 -3.85
CA SER A 8 5.01 -6.88 -4.10
C SER A 8 5.23 -7.80 -5.30
N ILE A 9 4.93 -9.09 -5.14
CA ILE A 9 4.95 -10.09 -6.21
C ILE A 9 3.51 -10.58 -6.42
N SER A 10 2.75 -9.87 -7.26
CA SER A 10 1.32 -10.12 -7.45
C SER A 10 1.00 -11.54 -7.90
N GLY A 11 1.85 -12.18 -8.71
CA GLY A 11 1.61 -13.53 -9.20
C GLY A 11 1.82 -14.62 -8.15
N GLU A 12 2.40 -14.26 -7.01
CA GLU A 12 2.74 -15.19 -5.93
C GLU A 12 2.11 -14.79 -4.59
N ASP A 13 1.25 -13.77 -4.58
CA ASP A 13 0.51 -13.33 -3.40
C ASP A 13 1.43 -13.10 -2.18
N ARG A 14 2.54 -12.38 -2.41
CA ARG A 14 3.52 -12.06 -1.35
C ARG A 14 4.18 -10.70 -1.52
N ILE A 15 4.71 -10.19 -0.41
CA ILE A 15 5.61 -9.04 -0.37
C ILE A 15 6.97 -9.51 0.14
N LEU A 16 8.02 -9.30 -0.65
CA LEU A 16 9.40 -9.52 -0.25
C LEU A 16 9.92 -8.33 0.56
N ILE A 17 10.77 -8.61 1.54
CA ILE A 17 11.37 -7.61 2.43
C ILE A 17 12.88 -7.67 2.27
N PHE A 18 13.50 -6.50 2.02
CA PHE A 18 14.94 -6.36 1.93
C PHE A 18 15.43 -5.26 2.88
N THR A 19 16.65 -5.40 3.39
CA THR A 19 17.43 -4.25 3.86
C THR A 19 18.17 -3.63 2.68
N VAL A 20 18.40 -2.32 2.76
CA VAL A 20 19.19 -1.53 1.82
C VAL A 20 20.38 -0.96 2.57
N ASP A 21 21.58 -1.28 2.11
CA ASP A 21 22.81 -0.60 2.53
C ASP A 21 22.76 0.86 2.03
N PRO A 22 22.80 1.87 2.92
CA PRO A 22 22.69 3.26 2.51
C PRO A 22 23.91 3.81 1.77
N GLU A 23 25.08 3.19 1.93
CA GLU A 23 26.32 3.62 1.30
C GLU A 23 26.48 2.98 -0.09
N THR A 24 26.05 1.72 -0.23
CA THR A 24 26.30 0.94 -1.45
C THR A 24 25.04 0.64 -2.28
N GLY A 25 23.85 0.81 -1.70
CA GLY A 25 22.58 0.41 -2.31
C GLY A 25 22.38 -1.10 -2.42
N ARG A 26 23.25 -1.92 -1.81
CA ARG A 26 23.12 -3.39 -1.84
C ARG A 26 21.89 -3.83 -1.05
N LEU A 27 21.20 -4.83 -1.60
CA LEU A 27 20.02 -5.43 -1.02
C LEU A 27 20.36 -6.74 -0.33
N GLU A 28 19.86 -6.93 0.89
CA GLU A 28 19.91 -8.22 1.58
C GLU A 28 18.49 -8.67 1.92
N SER A 29 18.15 -9.90 1.54
CA SER A 29 16.82 -10.46 1.80
C SER A 29 16.61 -10.66 3.30
N GLN A 30 15.46 -10.20 3.80
CA GLN A 30 15.03 -10.37 5.19
C GLN A 30 13.86 -11.36 5.32
N GLY A 31 13.31 -11.83 4.19
CA GLY A 31 12.17 -12.74 4.14
C GLY A 31 11.00 -12.16 3.35
N ASP A 32 9.82 -12.70 3.59
CA ASP A 32 8.60 -12.31 2.90
C ASP A 32 7.34 -12.49 3.78
N VAL A 33 6.25 -11.86 3.35
CA VAL A 33 4.94 -11.93 3.99
C VAL A 33 3.90 -12.28 2.92
N ALA A 34 3.06 -13.28 3.22
CA ALA A 34 1.93 -13.61 2.36
C ALA A 34 0.87 -12.50 2.38
N VAL A 35 0.46 -12.06 1.20
CA VAL A 35 -0.61 -11.08 0.98
C VAL A 35 -1.43 -11.58 -0.20
N THR A 36 -2.55 -12.25 0.08
CA THR A 36 -3.39 -12.87 -0.95
C THR A 36 -4.06 -11.83 -1.85
N GLY A 37 -4.57 -12.20 -3.02
CA GLY A 37 -5.46 -11.31 -3.79
C GLY A 37 -4.73 -10.24 -4.64
N GLY A 38 -3.51 -10.54 -5.08
CA GLY A 38 -2.78 -9.75 -6.07
C GLY A 38 -2.25 -8.42 -5.53
N PRO A 39 -1.31 -8.43 -4.55
CA PRO A 39 -0.67 -7.23 -4.05
C PRO A 39 0.10 -6.54 -5.19
N ALA A 40 -0.11 -5.24 -5.39
CA ALA A 40 0.54 -4.48 -6.46
C ALA A 40 1.00 -3.08 -6.00
N PRO A 41 0.18 -2.01 -5.99
CA PRO A 41 0.68 -0.72 -5.54
C PRO A 41 0.93 -0.76 -4.03
N LEU A 42 2.12 -0.28 -3.64
CA LEU A 42 2.57 -0.17 -2.26
C LEU A 42 2.82 1.30 -1.93
N VAL A 43 2.41 1.75 -0.74
CA VAL A 43 2.82 3.06 -0.22
C VAL A 43 3.04 3.01 1.28
N ILE A 44 4.12 3.61 1.74
CA ILE A 44 4.45 3.76 3.17
C ILE A 44 3.95 5.13 3.63
N ASP A 45 3.42 5.22 4.85
CA ASP A 45 3.02 6.51 5.44
C ASP A 45 4.22 7.43 5.68
N PRO A 46 4.02 8.76 5.83
CA PRO A 46 5.12 9.71 6.01
C PRO A 46 6.02 9.43 7.21
N GLU A 47 5.45 8.85 8.29
CA GLU A 47 6.18 8.49 9.51
C GLU A 47 6.79 7.08 9.45
N ARG A 48 6.58 6.32 8.36
CA ARG A 48 7.09 4.96 8.14
C ARG A 48 6.61 3.93 9.16
N ARG A 49 5.44 4.15 9.76
CA ARG A 49 4.77 3.26 10.71
C ARG A 49 3.88 2.24 10.02
N PHE A 50 3.36 2.57 8.84
CA PHE A 50 2.35 1.78 8.14
C PHE A 50 2.70 1.58 6.66
N LEU A 51 2.35 0.42 6.13
CA LEU A 51 2.39 0.08 4.72
C LEU A 51 0.96 -0.19 4.24
N TYR A 52 0.56 0.48 3.17
CA TYR A 52 -0.70 0.26 2.48
C TYR A 52 -0.47 -0.51 1.20
N VAL A 53 -1.29 -1.53 0.98
CA VAL A 53 -1.17 -2.46 -0.14
C VAL A 53 -2.47 -2.48 -0.91
N GLY A 54 -2.44 -2.06 -2.16
CA GLY A 54 -3.54 -2.30 -3.08
C GLY A 54 -3.52 -3.75 -3.54
N ARG A 55 -4.62 -4.46 -3.31
CA ARG A 55 -4.82 -5.86 -3.68
C ARG A 55 -5.73 -5.89 -4.91
N ARG A 56 -5.13 -5.89 -6.10
CA ARG A 56 -5.84 -5.71 -7.38
C ARG A 56 -6.80 -6.85 -7.71
N GLY A 57 -6.40 -8.08 -7.41
CA GLY A 57 -7.23 -9.26 -7.63
C GLY A 57 -8.45 -9.29 -6.71
N ALA A 58 -8.26 -8.88 -5.44
CA ALA A 58 -9.33 -8.79 -4.45
C ALA A 58 -10.19 -7.52 -4.56
N ARG A 59 -9.66 -6.46 -5.19
CA ARG A 59 -10.23 -5.09 -5.17
C ARG A 59 -10.33 -4.56 -3.75
N GLU A 60 -9.21 -4.63 -3.03
CA GLU A 60 -9.12 -4.22 -1.63
C GLU A 60 -7.89 -3.34 -1.41
N ILE A 61 -7.89 -2.61 -0.30
CA ILE A 61 -6.69 -2.03 0.29
C ILE A 61 -6.50 -2.66 1.66
N SER A 62 -5.34 -3.28 1.88
CA SER A 62 -4.92 -3.75 3.20
C SER A 62 -3.91 -2.78 3.82
N SER A 63 -4.05 -2.59 5.13
CA SER A 63 -3.19 -1.73 5.96
C SER A 63 -2.35 -2.61 6.88
N TYR A 64 -1.04 -2.39 6.91
CA TYR A 64 -0.11 -3.12 7.75
C TYR A 64 0.65 -2.16 8.67
N ARG A 65 0.87 -2.57 9.92
CA ARG A 65 1.88 -1.96 10.80
C ARG A 65 3.25 -2.53 10.48
N ILE A 66 4.24 -1.65 10.38
CA ILE A 66 5.63 -1.99 10.15
C ILE A 66 6.35 -2.16 11.50
N ASP A 67 7.01 -3.29 11.70
CA ASP A 67 7.99 -3.46 12.77
C ASP A 67 9.32 -2.82 12.34
N TRP A 68 9.74 -1.76 13.02
CA TRP A 68 10.96 -1.01 12.66
C TRP A 68 12.26 -1.74 12.93
N SER A 69 12.23 -2.78 13.76
CA SER A 69 13.41 -3.57 14.13
C SER A 69 13.67 -4.72 13.15
N THR A 70 12.61 -5.26 12.55
CA THR A 70 12.69 -6.42 11.65
C THR A 70 12.29 -6.11 10.20
N GLY A 71 11.55 -5.02 9.97
CA GLY A 71 10.88 -4.75 8.71
C GLY A 71 9.59 -5.55 8.52
N GLY A 72 9.21 -6.39 9.49
CA GLY A 72 8.02 -7.23 9.41
C GLY A 72 6.71 -6.46 9.30
N LEU A 73 5.66 -7.11 8.79
CA LEU A 73 4.35 -6.52 8.53
C LEU A 73 3.26 -7.25 9.33
N SER A 74 2.44 -6.50 10.04
CA SER A 74 1.26 -7.02 10.76
C SER A 74 -0.01 -6.40 10.21
N LEU A 75 -0.98 -7.19 9.75
CA LEU A 75 -2.25 -6.69 9.22
C LEU A 75 -3.03 -5.95 10.32
N ILE A 76 -3.54 -4.77 10.02
CA ILE A 76 -4.32 -3.94 10.95
C ILE A 76 -5.70 -3.52 10.42
N GLY A 77 -5.95 -3.68 9.12
CA GLY A 77 -7.26 -3.38 8.55
C GLY A 77 -7.32 -3.66 7.06
N GLU A 78 -8.53 -3.87 6.55
CA GLU A 78 -8.82 -4.10 5.13
C GLU A 78 -10.10 -3.38 4.75
N VAL A 79 -10.13 -2.80 3.55
CA VAL A 79 -11.34 -2.19 2.99
C VAL A 79 -11.55 -2.68 1.56
N SER A 80 -12.80 -2.99 1.23
CA SER A 80 -13.22 -3.30 -0.13
C SER A 80 -13.37 -2.03 -0.97
N LEU A 81 -13.06 -2.14 -2.25
CA LEU A 81 -13.14 -1.08 -3.25
C LEU A 81 -14.12 -1.48 -4.36
N GLU A 82 -14.64 -0.48 -5.07
CA GLU A 82 -15.52 -0.74 -6.23
C GLU A 82 -14.72 -1.23 -7.46
N SER A 83 -13.41 -0.97 -7.52
CA SER A 83 -12.52 -1.37 -8.62
C SER A 83 -11.07 -1.65 -8.18
N ASP A 84 -10.24 -2.17 -9.07
CA ASP A 84 -8.84 -2.50 -8.78
C ASP A 84 -7.93 -1.27 -8.73
N PRO A 85 -7.23 -1.01 -7.61
CA PRO A 85 -6.35 0.13 -7.49
C PRO A 85 -5.03 -0.14 -8.22
N CYS A 86 -4.61 0.77 -9.09
CA CYS A 86 -3.33 0.67 -9.80
C CYS A 86 -2.23 1.54 -9.21
N TYR A 87 -2.59 2.52 -8.37
CA TYR A 87 -1.67 3.42 -7.71
C TYR A 87 -2.22 3.85 -6.34
N LEU A 88 -1.33 4.05 -5.38
CA LEU A 88 -1.64 4.57 -4.06
C LEU A 88 -0.66 5.69 -3.69
N ALA A 89 -1.15 6.72 -2.99
CA ALA A 89 -0.35 7.76 -2.36
C ALA A 89 -0.95 8.14 -1.00
N THR A 90 -0.12 8.58 -0.06
CA THR A 90 -0.61 9.19 1.19
C THR A 90 -0.49 10.70 1.10
N ASP A 91 -1.34 11.43 1.83
CA ASP A 91 -1.07 12.85 2.05
C ASP A 91 0.14 13.03 2.99
N ARG A 92 0.74 14.22 2.96
CA ARG A 92 1.97 14.51 3.73
C ARG A 92 1.79 14.40 5.25
N LYS A 93 0.55 14.40 5.76
CA LYS A 93 0.24 14.24 7.18
C LYS A 93 -0.23 12.83 7.54
N GLY A 94 -0.33 11.91 6.59
CA GLY A 94 -0.75 10.52 6.84
C GLY A 94 -2.20 10.38 7.33
N ARG A 95 -3.08 11.31 6.96
CA ARG A 95 -4.51 11.33 7.30
C ARG A 95 -5.39 10.78 6.20
N PHE A 96 -4.90 10.75 4.96
CA PHE A 96 -5.64 10.32 3.79
C PHE A 96 -4.81 9.41 2.90
N LEU A 97 -5.48 8.39 2.35
CA LEU A 97 -4.95 7.53 1.31
C LEU A 97 -5.68 7.84 -0.01
N LEU A 98 -4.90 8.19 -1.03
CA LEU A 98 -5.36 8.46 -2.38
C LEU A 98 -5.14 7.22 -3.24
N SER A 99 -6.10 6.91 -4.11
CA SER A 99 -5.99 5.76 -5.03
C SER A 99 -6.46 6.12 -6.44
N ALA A 100 -5.82 5.52 -7.45
CA ALA A 100 -6.22 5.62 -8.85
C ALA A 100 -6.61 4.24 -9.41
N HIS A 101 -7.62 4.21 -10.28
CA HIS A 101 -8.21 2.99 -10.83
C HIS A 101 -8.24 3.05 -12.36
N TYR A 102 -7.29 2.37 -13.00
CA TYR A 102 -7.02 2.50 -14.43
C TYR A 102 -8.21 2.14 -15.32
N GLY A 103 -8.74 0.93 -15.15
CA GLY A 103 -9.82 0.41 -15.98
C GLY A 103 -11.16 1.10 -15.71
N ALA A 104 -11.40 1.47 -14.46
CA ALA A 104 -12.62 2.14 -14.04
C ALA A 104 -12.65 3.63 -14.39
N GLY A 105 -11.48 4.27 -14.58
CA GLY A 105 -11.40 5.72 -14.73
C GLY A 105 -11.90 6.41 -13.47
N LYS A 106 -11.37 6.01 -12.31
CA LYS A 106 -11.76 6.57 -11.02
C LYS A 106 -10.53 7.00 -10.22
N ILE A 107 -10.73 7.99 -9.38
CA ILE A 107 -9.85 8.31 -8.25
C ILE A 107 -10.66 8.32 -6.96
N ALA A 108 -10.02 7.99 -5.85
CA ALA A 108 -10.68 8.00 -4.56
C ALA A 108 -9.76 8.49 -3.46
N VAL A 109 -10.36 9.05 -2.41
CA VAL A 109 -9.69 9.47 -1.18
C VAL A 109 -10.35 8.75 -0.01
N HIS A 110 -9.59 7.98 0.74
CA HIS A 110 -10.03 7.34 1.98
C HIS A 110 -9.41 8.04 3.19
N PRO A 111 -10.13 8.11 4.32
CA PRO A 111 -9.52 8.54 5.58
C PRO A 111 -8.58 7.44 6.09
N ILE A 112 -7.56 7.84 6.85
CA ILE A 112 -6.71 6.96 7.64
C ILE A 112 -7.03 7.24 9.11
N GLY A 113 -7.38 6.19 9.86
CA GLY A 113 -7.66 6.26 11.29
C GLY A 113 -6.41 6.45 12.14
N ASP A 114 -6.58 6.82 13.41
CA ASP A 114 -5.47 7.00 14.36
C ASP A 114 -4.69 5.70 14.62
N ASP A 115 -5.31 4.54 14.37
CA ASP A 115 -4.69 3.22 14.43
C ASP A 115 -3.84 2.87 13.19
N GLY A 116 -3.90 3.72 12.16
CA GLY A 116 -3.23 3.60 10.88
C GLY A 116 -4.04 2.87 9.81
N ALA A 117 -5.24 2.36 10.13
CA ALA A 117 -6.06 1.62 9.17
C ALA A 117 -6.80 2.56 8.20
N VAL A 118 -6.89 2.17 6.94
CA VAL A 118 -7.74 2.86 5.95
C VAL A 118 -9.20 2.67 6.34
N GLY A 119 -9.95 3.76 6.33
CA GLY A 119 -11.37 3.79 6.68
C GLY A 119 -12.31 3.76 5.48
N THR A 120 -13.57 3.48 5.78
CA THR A 120 -14.71 3.51 4.86
C THR A 120 -15.92 4.18 5.56
N PRO A 121 -16.82 4.88 4.86
CA PRO A 121 -16.82 5.16 3.42
C PRO A 121 -15.63 6.03 2.97
N PRO A 122 -15.26 6.01 1.67
CA PRO A 122 -14.31 6.99 1.15
C PRO A 122 -14.84 8.42 1.37
N VAL A 123 -13.93 9.37 1.55
CA VAL A 123 -14.25 10.80 1.57
C VAL A 123 -14.71 11.25 0.17
N GLU A 124 -14.04 10.75 -0.87
CA GLU A 124 -14.34 11.07 -2.27
C GLU A 124 -14.17 9.82 -3.14
N TRP A 125 -15.03 9.70 -4.16
CA TRP A 125 -14.94 8.69 -5.22
C TRP A 125 -15.43 9.32 -6.52
N LEU A 126 -14.48 9.71 -7.39
CA LEU A 126 -14.75 10.60 -8.52
C LEU A 126 -14.44 9.94 -9.85
N ASP A 127 -15.25 10.31 -10.86
CA ASP A 127 -15.01 9.97 -12.26
C ASP A 127 -13.81 10.72 -12.85
N THR A 128 -13.05 10.00 -13.65
CA THR A 128 -12.03 10.52 -14.55
C THR A 128 -12.22 9.94 -15.96
N ALA A 129 -11.37 10.32 -16.91
CA ALA A 129 -11.21 9.50 -18.11
C ALA A 129 -10.60 8.13 -17.76
N ARG A 130 -10.83 7.12 -18.61
CA ARG A 130 -10.10 5.85 -18.51
C ARG A 130 -8.60 6.10 -18.54
N GLY A 131 -7.86 5.26 -17.82
CA GLY A 131 -6.41 5.35 -17.77
C GLY A 131 -5.86 6.24 -16.66
N ALA A 132 -6.67 6.60 -15.65
CA ALA A 132 -6.14 7.17 -14.41
C ALA A 132 -5.10 6.20 -13.80
N HIS A 133 -3.83 6.61 -13.78
CA HIS A 133 -2.73 5.68 -13.53
C HIS A 133 -1.84 6.10 -12.35
N SER A 134 -1.86 7.38 -11.96
CA SER A 134 -0.97 7.94 -10.95
C SER A 134 -1.55 9.25 -10.40
N ILE A 135 -1.24 9.57 -9.15
CA ILE A 135 -1.64 10.79 -8.43
C ILE A 135 -0.40 11.36 -7.74
#